data_AF-A0A3P6GHY6-F1
#
_entry.id   AF-A0A3P6GHY6-F1
#
_cell.length_a   1.000
_cell.length_b   1.000
_cell.length_c   1.000
_cell.angle_alpha   90.00
_cell.angle_beta   90.00
_cell.angle_gamma   90.00
#
_symmetry.space_group_name_H-M   'P 1'
#
loop_
_entity.id
_entity.type
_entity.pdbx_description
1 polymer ?
#
loop_
_entity_poly.entity_id
_entity_poly.type
_entity_poly.pdbx_seq_one_letter_code
_entity_poly.pdbx_strand_id
1 'polypeptide(L)'
;MGSSLFGGVSNWLFDALGVNEETTPSNARVHLAEGNLSAALDIALRLQMHDLIEEVIEAVPHSQVNFLTRNLSIDLVIRSLVPFLARQLEGRSRHVAFYAAWVDAVLHVHAGTLRRSLAEIARPRLARDAPIKLLGVETPEEVEERLKQPGVLLEHGEWKAFQASLIRLQTALETLKGSLITRWETFFWFTRFRDKSLSSSM
;
A
#
# COMPACT_ATOMS: atom_id res chain seq x y z
N MET A 1 11.62 10.51 44.34
CA MET A 1 11.93 9.38 43.43
C MET A 1 11.14 9.63 42.16
N GLY A 2 11.83 9.98 41.08
CA GLY A 2 11.25 10.54 39.87
C GLY A 2 10.36 9.56 39.14
N SER A 3 9.12 9.96 38.92
CA SER A 3 8.16 9.29 38.06
C SER A 3 8.60 9.39 36.61
N SER A 4 8.91 8.25 36.01
CA SER A 4 9.25 8.07 34.60
C SER A 4 8.02 8.32 33.72
N LEU A 5 7.62 9.58 33.57
CA LEU A 5 6.47 10.01 32.75
C LEU A 5 6.68 9.85 31.23
N PHE A 6 7.87 9.42 30.80
CA PHE A 6 8.23 9.27 29.38
C PHE A 6 8.45 7.81 28.93
N GLY A 7 8.29 6.81 29.82
CA GLY A 7 8.57 5.41 29.48
C GLY A 7 7.43 4.66 28.77
N GLY A 8 6.18 5.04 29.02
CA GLY A 8 5.02 4.31 28.50
C GLY A 8 4.56 4.71 27.10
N VAL A 9 4.91 5.92 26.65
CA VAL A 9 4.41 6.48 25.38
C VAL A 9 5.22 5.99 24.17
N SER A 10 6.38 5.39 24.38
CA SER A 10 7.23 4.90 23.29
C SER A 10 6.83 3.50 22.86
N ASN A 11 6.51 2.60 23.80
CA ASN A 11 6.27 1.18 23.48
C ASN A 11 5.03 0.95 22.62
N TRP A 12 3.94 1.67 22.87
CA TRP A 12 2.71 1.49 22.10
C TRP A 12 2.85 1.91 20.63
N LEU A 13 3.72 2.88 20.32
CA LEU A 13 3.97 3.30 18.94
C LEU A 13 4.75 2.21 18.20
N PHE A 14 5.77 1.64 18.84
CA PHE A 14 6.51 0.51 18.29
C PHE A 14 5.62 -0.72 18.12
N ASP A 15 4.75 -1.02 19.09
CA ASP A 15 3.77 -2.11 19.01
C ASP A 15 2.75 -1.85 17.88
N ALA A 16 2.27 -0.62 17.72
CA ALA A 16 1.31 -0.23 16.67
C ALA A 16 1.92 -0.25 15.26
N LEU A 17 3.22 -0.02 15.14
CA LEU A 17 3.98 -0.18 13.90
C LEU A 17 4.52 -1.61 13.73
N GLY A 18 4.39 -2.43 14.79
CA GLY A 18 4.94 -3.76 14.90
C GLY A 18 6.45 -3.81 14.67
N VAL A 19 7.18 -2.80 15.13
CA VAL A 19 8.63 -2.69 15.06
C VAL A 19 9.22 -3.18 16.39
N ASN A 20 10.17 -4.10 16.32
CA ASN A 20 10.88 -4.65 17.47
C ASN A 20 12.41 -4.61 17.25
N GLU A 21 13.19 -5.16 18.19
CA GLU A 21 14.66 -5.21 18.10
C GLU A 21 15.16 -5.99 16.88
N GLU A 22 14.36 -6.93 16.35
CA GLU A 22 14.68 -7.70 15.15
C GLU A 22 14.34 -6.96 13.85
N THR A 23 13.52 -5.91 13.93
CA THR A 23 13.04 -5.13 12.77
C THR A 23 14.08 -4.09 12.38
N THR A 24 15.19 -4.52 11.80
CA THR A 24 16.30 -3.64 11.37
C THR A 24 16.65 -3.81 9.89
N PRO A 25 17.18 -2.77 9.22
CA PRO A 25 17.61 -2.89 7.81
C PRO A 25 18.67 -3.97 7.59
N SER A 26 19.58 -4.15 8.56
CA SER A 26 20.57 -5.23 8.53
C SER A 26 19.91 -6.61 8.51
N ASN A 27 18.91 -6.83 9.37
CA ASN A 27 18.23 -8.12 9.45
C ASN A 27 17.40 -8.40 8.19
N ALA A 28 16.77 -7.36 7.60
CA ALA A 28 16.09 -7.50 6.32
C ALA A 28 17.05 -7.99 5.22
N ARG A 29 18.27 -7.43 5.15
CA ARG A 29 19.30 -7.84 4.19
C ARG A 29 19.85 -9.24 4.45
N VAL A 30 19.99 -9.63 5.72
CA VAL A 30 20.37 -10.99 6.10
C VAL A 30 19.33 -12.00 5.60
N HIS A 31 18.05 -11.77 5.90
CA HIS A 31 16.97 -12.63 5.40
C HIS A 31 16.88 -12.67 3.88
N LEU A 32 17.15 -11.54 3.21
CA LEU A 32 17.20 -11.48 1.76
C LEU A 32 18.34 -12.34 1.20
N ALA A 33 19.53 -12.30 1.82
CA ALA A 33 20.67 -13.13 1.45
C ALA A 33 20.43 -14.64 1.71
N GLU A 34 19.66 -14.97 2.76
CA GLU A 34 19.24 -16.33 3.09
C GLU A 34 18.09 -16.85 2.19
N GLY A 35 17.51 -16.00 1.34
CA GLY A 35 16.37 -16.32 0.48
C GLY A 35 15.02 -16.32 1.21
N ASN A 36 14.97 -15.86 2.46
CA ASN A 36 13.74 -15.69 3.22
C ASN A 36 13.03 -14.38 2.84
N LEU A 37 12.46 -14.36 1.63
CA LEU A 37 11.83 -13.18 1.04
C LEU A 37 10.62 -12.69 1.85
N SER A 38 9.86 -13.58 2.48
CA SER A 38 8.72 -13.20 3.32
C SER A 38 9.14 -12.35 4.52
N ALA A 39 10.16 -12.79 5.25
CA ALA A 39 10.66 -12.06 6.43
C ALA A 39 11.35 -10.75 6.03
N ALA A 40 12.16 -10.77 4.96
CA ALA A 40 12.79 -9.57 4.44
C ALA A 40 11.76 -8.50 4.03
N LEU A 41 10.69 -8.92 3.34
CA LEU A 41 9.62 -8.02 2.91
C LEU A 41 8.81 -7.48 4.08
N ASP A 42 8.46 -8.32 5.06
CA ASP A 42 7.74 -7.90 6.26
C ASP A 42 8.52 -6.83 7.04
N ILE A 43 9.82 -7.04 7.29
CA ILE A 43 10.69 -6.06 7.96
C ILE A 43 10.78 -4.76 7.16
N ALA A 44 11.02 -4.85 5.85
CA ALA A 44 11.14 -3.66 5.00
C ALA A 44 9.86 -2.82 5.00
N LEU A 45 8.69 -3.47 4.92
CA LEU A 45 7.40 -2.79 4.94
C LEU A 45 7.09 -2.16 6.30
N ARG A 46 7.45 -2.81 7.42
CA ARG A 46 7.30 -2.25 8.78
C ARG A 46 8.16 -1.02 9.00
N LEU A 47 9.39 -1.04 8.51
CA LEU A 47 10.31 0.11 8.61
C LEU A 47 9.90 1.29 7.73
N GLN A 48 9.09 1.05 6.70
CA GLN A 48 8.62 2.08 5.76
C GLN A 48 9.75 2.89 5.09
N MET A 49 10.96 2.32 5.05
CA MET A 49 12.14 2.91 4.41
C MET A 49 12.08 2.64 2.92
N HIS A 50 11.94 3.71 2.12
CA HIS A 50 11.71 3.61 0.68
C HIS A 50 12.81 2.80 -0.04
N ASP A 51 14.09 3.12 0.20
CA ASP A 51 15.22 2.43 -0.42
C ASP A 51 15.26 0.93 -0.09
N LEU A 52 14.93 0.57 1.16
CA LEU A 52 14.92 -0.82 1.62
C LEU A 52 13.75 -1.61 1.01
N ILE A 53 12.57 -0.99 0.93
CA ILE A 53 11.41 -1.61 0.28
C ILE A 53 11.70 -1.84 -1.21
N GLU A 54 12.33 -0.88 -1.87
CA GLU A 54 12.74 -1.00 -3.27
C GLU A 54 13.76 -2.14 -3.46
N GLU A 55 14.82 -2.15 -2.65
CA GLU A 55 15.84 -3.22 -2.64
C GLU A 55 15.20 -4.61 -2.50
N VAL A 56 14.30 -4.79 -1.53
CA VAL A 56 13.66 -6.08 -1.27
C VAL A 56 12.65 -6.44 -2.36
N ILE A 57 11.79 -5.51 -2.79
CA ILE A 57 10.78 -5.78 -3.82
C ILE A 57 11.42 -6.14 -5.15
N GLU A 58 12.49 -5.44 -5.56
CA GLU A 58 13.16 -5.73 -6.83
C GLU A 58 13.99 -7.03 -6.79
N ALA A 59 14.37 -7.52 -5.60
CA ALA A 59 14.99 -8.84 -5.44
C ALA A 59 14.00 -10.01 -5.56
N VAL A 60 12.69 -9.76 -5.44
CA VAL A 60 11.66 -10.81 -5.49
C VAL A 60 11.47 -11.31 -6.93
N PRO A 61 11.60 -12.64 -7.17
CA PRO A 61 11.26 -13.22 -8.46
C PRO A 61 9.78 -13.05 -8.78
N HIS A 62 9.45 -12.77 -10.04
CA HIS A 62 8.05 -12.58 -10.48
C HIS A 62 7.13 -13.76 -10.12
N SER A 63 7.65 -15.00 -10.11
CA SER A 63 6.90 -16.20 -9.73
C SER A 63 6.44 -16.21 -8.27
N GLN A 64 7.11 -15.46 -7.38
CA GLN A 64 6.84 -15.45 -5.94
C GLN A 64 5.95 -14.28 -5.50
N VAL A 65 5.72 -13.28 -6.35
CA VAL A 65 4.93 -12.08 -6.03
C VAL A 65 3.56 -12.42 -5.45
N ASN A 66 2.83 -13.31 -6.12
CA ASN A 66 1.50 -13.76 -5.68
C ASN A 66 1.53 -14.48 -4.33
N PHE A 67 2.56 -15.28 -4.08
CA PHE A 67 2.71 -16.01 -2.82
C PHE A 67 3.00 -15.04 -1.67
N LEU A 68 3.97 -14.15 -1.85
CA LEU A 68 4.34 -13.17 -0.83
C LEU A 68 3.17 -12.25 -0.50
N THR A 69 2.45 -11.80 -1.51
CA THR A 69 1.29 -10.90 -1.34
C THR A 69 0.17 -11.54 -0.53
N ARG A 70 -0.06 -12.86 -0.67
CA ARG A 70 -1.04 -13.61 0.14
C ARG A 70 -0.67 -13.72 1.61
N ASN A 71 0.62 -13.75 1.91
CA ASN A 71 1.13 -13.89 3.27
C ASN A 71 1.27 -12.55 4.01
N LEU A 72 1.15 -11.43 3.29
CA LEU A 72 1.22 -10.11 3.90
C LEU A 72 -0.05 -9.77 4.70
N SER A 73 0.15 -9.19 5.88
CA SER A 73 -0.93 -8.58 6.65
C SER A 73 -1.54 -7.40 5.89
N ILE A 74 -2.86 -7.26 5.98
CA ILE A 74 -3.59 -6.17 5.36
C ILE A 74 -3.12 -4.80 5.87
N ASP A 75 -2.67 -4.71 7.13
CA ASP A 75 -2.19 -3.46 7.71
C ASP A 75 -0.93 -2.96 7.00
N LEU A 76 0.01 -3.87 6.68
CA LEU A 76 1.22 -3.52 5.92
C LEU A 76 0.90 -3.16 4.47
N VAL A 77 -0.11 -3.80 3.88
CA VAL A 77 -0.60 -3.47 2.53
C VAL A 77 -1.11 -2.02 2.50
N ILE A 78 -1.93 -1.65 3.48
CA ILE A 78 -2.55 -0.33 3.60
C ILE A 78 -1.50 0.74 3.90
N ARG A 79 -0.66 0.51 4.92
CA ARG A 79 0.26 1.53 5.46
C ARG A 79 1.53 1.71 4.62
N SER A 80 1.99 0.67 3.94
CA SER A 80 3.33 0.66 3.34
C SER A 80 3.33 0.30 1.87
N LEU A 81 2.82 -0.88 1.50
CA LEU A 81 2.98 -1.41 0.15
C LEU A 81 2.23 -0.60 -0.91
N VAL A 82 0.93 -0.32 -0.73
CA VAL A 82 0.15 0.45 -1.71
C VAL A 82 0.67 1.88 -1.88
N PRO A 83 0.97 2.64 -0.80
CA PRO A 83 1.62 3.95 -0.91
C PRO A 83 2.98 3.91 -1.62
N PHE A 84 3.75 2.83 -1.43
CA PHE A 84 5.01 2.63 -2.15
C PHE A 84 4.76 2.39 -3.66
N LEU A 85 3.89 1.45 -4.02
CA LEU A 85 3.58 1.11 -5.41
C LEU A 85 3.01 2.31 -6.19
N ALA A 86 2.12 3.08 -5.56
CA ALA A 86 1.58 4.30 -6.16
C ALA A 86 2.70 5.29 -6.54
N ARG A 87 3.67 5.52 -5.64
CA ARG A 87 4.82 6.41 -5.88
C ARG A 87 5.74 5.89 -6.98
N GLN A 88 5.93 4.58 -7.10
CA GLN A 88 6.78 4.00 -8.14
C GLN A 88 6.16 4.15 -9.53
N LEU A 89 4.85 3.97 -9.64
CA LEU A 89 4.10 4.08 -10.90
C LEU A 89 3.87 5.52 -11.36
N GLU A 90 3.96 6.51 -10.48
CA GLU A 90 3.91 7.96 -10.82
C GLU A 90 5.13 8.47 -11.62
N GLY A 91 5.99 7.58 -12.10
CA GLY A 91 7.11 7.92 -12.99
C GLY A 91 8.48 7.89 -12.34
N ARG A 92 8.61 7.28 -11.15
CA ARG A 92 9.91 7.11 -10.48
C ARG A 92 10.69 5.89 -10.95
N SER A 93 10.03 4.85 -11.44
CA SER A 93 10.72 3.64 -11.89
C SER A 93 10.55 3.35 -13.38
N ARG A 94 11.61 2.77 -13.96
CA ARG A 94 11.61 2.15 -15.30
C ARG A 94 10.95 0.76 -15.32
N HIS A 95 10.78 0.12 -14.16
CA HIS A 95 10.22 -1.23 -14.03
C HIS A 95 8.68 -1.23 -13.93
N VAL A 96 8.01 -0.41 -14.74
CA VAL A 96 6.56 -0.16 -14.63
C VAL A 96 5.74 -1.46 -14.70
N ALA A 97 6.07 -2.37 -15.62
CA ALA A 97 5.36 -3.65 -15.75
C ALA A 97 5.47 -4.54 -14.51
N PHE A 98 6.63 -4.51 -13.84
CA PHE A 98 6.86 -5.26 -12.60
C PHE A 98 6.02 -4.71 -11.45
N TYR A 99 6.04 -3.38 -11.26
CA TYR A 99 5.21 -2.75 -10.23
C TYR A 99 3.70 -2.88 -10.52
N ALA A 100 3.29 -2.87 -11.79
CA ALA A 100 1.91 -3.15 -12.18
C ALA A 100 1.49 -4.60 -11.83
N ALA A 101 2.39 -5.58 -11.99
CA ALA A 101 2.13 -6.96 -11.58
C ALA A 101 1.97 -7.10 -10.05
N TRP A 102 2.78 -6.37 -9.26
CA TRP A 102 2.57 -6.28 -7.81
C TRP A 102 1.22 -5.68 -7.44
N VAL A 103 0.82 -4.60 -8.12
CA VAL A 103 -0.49 -3.98 -7.91
C VAL A 103 -1.62 -4.96 -8.22
N ASP A 104 -1.53 -5.66 -9.35
CA ASP A 104 -2.52 -6.67 -9.74
C ASP A 104 -2.61 -7.78 -8.68
N ALA A 105 -1.48 -8.32 -8.22
CA ALA A 105 -1.44 -9.32 -7.16
C ALA A 105 -2.08 -8.82 -5.86
N VAL A 106 -1.76 -7.60 -5.43
CA VAL A 106 -2.31 -6.98 -4.21
C VAL A 106 -3.82 -6.81 -4.31
N LEU A 107 -4.31 -6.27 -5.43
CA LEU A 107 -5.74 -6.08 -5.62
C LEU A 107 -6.46 -7.42 -5.75
N HIS A 108 -5.89 -8.40 -6.45
CA HIS A 108 -6.48 -9.72 -6.59
C HIS A 108 -6.68 -10.41 -5.24
N VAL A 109 -5.68 -10.34 -4.36
CA VAL A 109 -5.72 -11.00 -3.04
C VAL A 109 -6.55 -10.20 -2.03
N HIS A 110 -6.35 -8.89 -1.96
CA HIS A 110 -6.83 -8.07 -0.84
C HIS A 110 -8.04 -7.22 -1.17
N ALA A 111 -8.49 -7.09 -2.43
CA ALA A 111 -9.63 -6.21 -2.77
C ALA A 111 -10.90 -6.54 -1.99
N GLY A 112 -11.19 -7.82 -1.75
CA GLY A 112 -12.37 -8.23 -0.98
C GLY A 112 -12.30 -7.78 0.49
N THR A 113 -11.12 -7.84 1.11
CA THR A 113 -10.88 -7.36 2.47
C THR A 113 -10.88 -5.84 2.52
N LEU A 114 -10.17 -5.18 1.58
CA LEU A 114 -10.14 -3.73 1.45
C LEU A 114 -11.53 -3.13 1.26
N ARG A 115 -12.36 -3.71 0.39
CA ARG A 115 -13.75 -3.26 0.17
C ARG A 115 -14.58 -3.37 1.44
N ARG A 116 -14.44 -4.46 2.19
CA ARG A 116 -15.13 -4.64 3.47
C ARG A 116 -14.66 -3.62 4.50
N SER A 117 -13.35 -3.42 4.64
CA SER A 117 -12.80 -2.39 5.53
C SER A 117 -13.25 -0.99 5.12
N LEU A 118 -13.30 -0.69 3.82
CA LEU A 118 -13.83 0.58 3.26
C LEU A 118 -15.30 0.77 3.61
N ALA A 119 -16.11 -0.26 3.42
CA ALA A 119 -17.53 -0.22 3.73
C ALA A 119 -17.77 -0.04 5.23
N GLU A 120 -16.98 -0.68 6.09
CA GLU A 120 -17.11 -0.55 7.54
C GLU A 120 -16.66 0.82 8.06
N ILE A 121 -15.67 1.45 7.43
CA ILE A 121 -15.23 2.81 7.76
C ILE A 121 -16.18 3.87 7.18
N ALA A 122 -16.70 3.64 5.97
CA ALA A 122 -17.64 4.54 5.30
C ALA A 122 -19.07 4.46 5.86
N ARG A 123 -19.42 3.36 6.54
CA ARG A 123 -20.69 3.24 7.25
C ARG A 123 -20.75 4.34 8.33
N PRO A 124 -21.75 5.24 8.28
CA PRO A 124 -22.00 6.12 9.42
C PRO A 124 -22.26 5.22 10.63
N ARG A 125 -21.43 5.36 11.68
CA ARG A 125 -21.46 4.50 12.88
C ARG A 125 -22.82 4.46 13.60
N LEU A 126 -23.76 5.34 13.23
CA LEU A 126 -25.17 5.30 13.64
C LEU A 126 -25.82 3.91 13.45
N ALA A 127 -25.34 3.08 12.52
CA ALA A 127 -25.91 1.76 12.26
C ALA A 127 -25.25 0.59 13.00
N ARG A 128 -24.05 0.74 13.60
CA ARG A 128 -23.38 -0.36 14.32
C ARG A 128 -23.90 -0.54 15.76
N ASP A 129 -24.50 0.50 16.35
CA ASP A 129 -24.93 0.50 17.76
C ASP A 129 -26.46 0.52 17.99
N ALA A 130 -27.28 0.28 16.96
CA ALA A 130 -28.71 0.04 17.16
C ALA A 130 -28.98 -1.48 17.17
N PRO A 131 -29.09 -2.16 18.35
CA PRO A 131 -29.85 -1.68 19.51
C PRO A 131 -29.18 -1.99 20.87
N ILE A 132 -28.33 -1.12 21.40
CA ILE A 132 -28.22 -0.87 22.87
C ILE A 132 -27.89 0.61 23.09
N LYS A 133 -28.85 1.50 22.82
CA LYS A 133 -28.99 2.88 23.35
C LYS A 133 -30.11 3.57 22.55
N LEU A 134 -31.33 3.04 22.62
CA LEU A 134 -32.48 3.75 22.06
C LEU A 134 -33.05 4.83 23.00
N LEU A 135 -32.37 5.17 24.11
CA LEU A 135 -32.84 6.14 25.11
C LEU A 135 -31.72 6.95 25.78
N GLY A 136 -30.63 7.25 25.09
CA GLY A 136 -29.56 8.10 25.63
C GLY A 136 -28.83 8.84 24.53
N VAL A 137 -29.07 10.14 24.43
CA VAL A 137 -28.29 11.05 23.57
C VAL A 137 -26.84 11.00 24.05
N GLU A 138 -25.95 10.36 23.30
CA GLU A 138 -24.51 10.46 23.59
C GLU A 138 -24.11 11.93 23.46
N THR A 139 -23.49 12.50 24.50
CA THR A 139 -23.08 13.91 24.47
C THR A 139 -21.86 14.07 23.56
N PRO A 140 -21.66 15.25 22.94
CA PRO A 140 -20.47 15.52 22.14
C PRO A 140 -19.15 15.22 22.86
N GLU A 141 -19.13 15.30 24.20
CA GLU A 141 -17.95 15.01 25.03
C GLU A 141 -17.59 13.52 25.04
N GLU A 142 -18.57 12.61 25.05
CA GLU A 142 -18.33 11.16 24.99
C GLU A 142 -17.72 10.74 23.65
N VAL A 143 -18.15 11.40 22.57
CA VAL A 143 -17.60 11.21 21.23
C VAL A 143 -16.17 11.74 21.17
N GLU A 144 -15.91 12.91 21.75
CA GLU A 144 -14.58 13.51 21.80
C GLU A 144 -13.60 12.65 22.62
N GLU A 145 -14.03 12.11 23.76
CA GLU A 145 -13.20 11.25 24.61
C GLU A 145 -12.87 9.90 23.96
N ARG A 146 -13.80 9.35 23.17
CA ARG A 146 -13.54 8.17 22.34
C ARG A 146 -12.56 8.46 21.20
N LEU A 147 -12.65 9.63 20.58
CA LEU A 147 -11.71 10.05 19.54
C LEU A 147 -10.31 10.33 20.10
N LYS A 148 -10.18 10.67 21.39
CA LYS A 148 -8.88 10.79 22.07
C LYS A 148 -8.20 9.44 22.34
N GLN A 149 -8.87 8.31 22.12
CA GLN A 149 -8.25 7.00 22.32
C GLN A 149 -7.02 6.83 21.39
N PRO A 150 -5.82 6.66 21.96
CA PRO A 150 -4.59 6.51 21.19
C PRO A 150 -4.69 5.24 20.34
N GLY A 151 -4.72 5.41 19.02
CA GLY A 151 -4.94 4.34 18.05
C GLY A 151 -6.06 4.66 17.07
N VAL A 152 -7.19 5.18 17.56
CA VAL A 152 -8.35 5.49 16.72
C VAL A 152 -8.00 6.57 15.69
N LEU A 153 -7.34 7.66 16.09
CA LEU A 153 -6.94 8.72 15.15
C LEU A 153 -5.90 8.25 14.13
N LEU A 154 -5.02 7.33 14.51
CA LEU A 154 -4.04 6.72 13.62
C LEU A 154 -4.73 5.89 12.54
N GLU A 155 -5.65 5.00 12.91
CA GLU A 155 -6.41 4.19 11.94
C GLU A 155 -7.18 5.07 10.93
N HIS A 156 -7.81 6.15 11.41
CA HIS A 156 -8.53 7.08 10.52
C HIS A 156 -7.58 7.88 9.62
N GLY A 157 -6.43 8.29 10.13
CA GLY A 157 -5.39 8.98 9.36
C GLY A 157 -4.79 8.08 8.29
N GLU A 158 -4.48 6.83 8.64
CA GLU A 158 -3.96 5.80 7.74
C GLU A 158 -4.95 5.49 6.63
N TRP A 159 -6.24 5.45 6.94
CA TRP A 159 -7.25 5.19 5.94
C TRP A 159 -7.40 6.31 4.92
N LYS A 160 -7.35 7.57 5.37
CA LYS A 160 -7.33 8.72 4.47
C LYS A 160 -6.07 8.73 3.60
N ALA A 161 -4.90 8.43 4.18
CA ALA A 161 -3.64 8.34 3.46
C ALA A 161 -3.66 7.19 2.43
N PHE A 162 -4.28 6.07 2.78
CA PHE A 162 -4.48 4.93 1.89
C PHE A 162 -5.42 5.27 0.73
N GLN A 163 -6.57 5.92 1.00
CA GLN A 163 -7.48 6.39 -0.05
C GLN A 163 -6.77 7.33 -1.03
N ALA A 164 -5.97 8.28 -0.53
CA ALA A 164 -5.16 9.16 -1.38
C ALA A 164 -4.17 8.36 -2.24
N SER A 165 -3.54 7.33 -1.66
CA SER A 165 -2.63 6.44 -2.38
C SER A 165 -3.33 5.61 -3.46
N LEU A 166 -4.57 5.18 -3.24
CA LEU A 166 -5.38 4.51 -4.27
C LEU A 166 -5.76 5.44 -5.42
N ILE A 167 -6.11 6.69 -5.13
CA ILE A 167 -6.40 7.69 -6.17
C ILE A 167 -5.16 7.95 -7.03
N ARG A 168 -4.00 8.11 -6.38
CA ARG A 168 -2.70 8.22 -7.05
C ARG A 168 -2.42 7.02 -7.94
N LEU A 169 -2.58 5.82 -7.40
CA LEU A 169 -2.37 4.57 -8.12
C LEU A 169 -3.29 4.46 -9.35
N GLN A 170 -4.58 4.75 -9.20
CA GLN A 170 -5.54 4.78 -10.29
C GLN A 170 -5.12 5.77 -11.37
N THR A 171 -4.75 6.99 -10.97
CA THR A 171 -4.32 8.05 -11.90
C THR A 171 -3.06 7.66 -12.66
N ALA A 172 -2.08 7.07 -11.97
CA ALA A 172 -0.85 6.57 -12.57
C ALA A 172 -1.13 5.46 -13.60
N LEU A 173 -1.97 4.48 -13.25
CA LEU A 173 -2.34 3.38 -14.15
C LEU A 173 -3.10 3.86 -15.39
N GLU A 174 -4.03 4.81 -15.25
CA GLU A 174 -4.73 5.40 -16.41
C GLU A 174 -3.78 6.20 -17.31
N THR A 175 -2.83 6.93 -16.72
CA THR A 175 -1.80 7.64 -17.48
C THR A 175 -0.92 6.66 -18.27
N LEU A 176 -0.52 5.56 -17.64
CA LEU A 176 0.25 4.50 -18.28
C LEU A 176 -0.53 3.86 -19.43
N LYS A 177 -1.79 3.49 -19.20
CA LYS A 177 -2.68 2.98 -20.24
C LYS A 177 -2.80 3.93 -21.42
N GLY A 178 -3.03 5.22 -21.17
CA GLY A 178 -3.08 6.26 -22.20
C GLY A 178 -1.77 6.34 -22.99
N SER A 179 -0.63 6.40 -22.31
CA SER A 179 0.69 6.44 -22.95
C SER A 179 0.97 5.22 -23.83
N LEU A 180 0.54 4.03 -23.37
CA LEU A 180 0.68 2.80 -24.13
C LEU A 180 -0.17 2.87 -25.39
N ILE A 181 -1.46 3.24 -25.28
CA ILE A 181 -2.36 3.37 -26.43
C ILE A 181 -1.76 4.33 -27.47
N THR A 182 -1.32 5.51 -27.06
CA THR A 182 -0.68 6.48 -27.98
C THR A 182 0.57 5.90 -28.64
N ARG A 183 1.39 5.17 -27.89
CA ARG A 183 2.60 4.51 -28.41
C ARG A 183 2.25 3.42 -29.42
N TRP A 184 1.20 2.64 -29.16
CA TRP A 184 0.68 1.61 -30.07
C TRP A 184 0.15 2.24 -31.36
N GLU A 185 -0.61 3.33 -31.28
CA GLU A 185 -1.11 4.07 -32.45
C GLU A 185 0.03 4.66 -33.27
N THR A 186 1.02 5.25 -32.62
CA THR A 186 2.21 5.81 -33.29
C THR A 186 3.01 4.72 -34.00
N PHE A 187 3.21 3.57 -33.35
CA PHE A 187 3.89 2.43 -33.95
C PHE A 187 3.12 1.85 -35.14
N PHE A 188 1.79 1.74 -35.02
CA PHE A 188 0.93 1.26 -36.10
C PHE A 188 0.91 2.23 -37.29
N TRP A 189 0.89 3.54 -37.03
CA TRP A 189 1.01 4.56 -38.07
C TRP A 189 2.37 4.47 -38.77
N PHE A 190 3.47 4.39 -38.01
CA PHE A 190 4.82 4.27 -38.56
C PHE A 190 5.00 3.01 -39.42
N THR A 191 4.52 1.85 -38.96
CA THR A 191 4.57 0.60 -39.72
C THR A 191 3.72 0.65 -40.99
N ARG A 192 2.52 1.24 -40.93
CA ARG A 192 1.62 1.41 -42.09
C ARG A 192 2.14 2.38 -43.15
N PHE A 193 2.87 3.42 -42.76
CA PHE A 193 3.46 4.37 -43.71
C PHE A 193 4.80 3.91 -44.29
N ARG A 194 5.55 3.07 -43.57
CA ARG A 194 6.77 2.43 -44.09
C ARG A 194 6.49 1.47 -45.25
N ASP A 195 5.37 0.74 -45.20
CA ASP A 195 4.96 -0.14 -46.32
C ASP A 195 4.52 0.64 -47.57
N LYS A 196 3.88 1.81 -47.38
CA LYS A 196 3.45 2.64 -48.52
C LYS A 196 4.61 3.33 -49.24
N SER A 197 5.73 3.62 -48.56
CA SER A 197 6.90 4.24 -49.21
C SER A 197 7.73 3.24 -50.03
N LEU A 198 7.68 1.95 -49.71
CA LEU A 198 8.39 0.89 -50.47
C LEU A 198 7.59 0.39 -51.67
N SER A 199 6.26 0.56 -51.67
CA SER A 199 5.38 0.21 -52.79
C SER A 199 5.31 1.27 -53.90
N SER A 200 5.88 2.46 -53.68
CA SER A 200 5.80 3.57 -54.65
C SER A 200 7.12 3.79 -55.43
N SER A 201 8.10 2.90 -55.26
CA SER A 201 9.42 2.93 -55.92
C SER A 201 9.71 1.67 -56.76
N MET A 202 8.69 0.90 -57.14
CA MET A 202 8.75 -0.13 -58.19
C MET A 202 7.79 0.20 -59.33
#